data_AF-A0AAJ5EG47-F1
#
_entry.id   AF-A0AAJ5EG47-F1
#
_cell.length_a   1.000
_cell.length_b   1.000
_cell.length_c   1.000
_cell.angle_alpha   90.00
_cell.angle_beta   90.00
_cell.angle_gamma   90.00
#
_symmetry.space_group_name_H-M   'P 1'
#
loop_
_entity.id
_entity.type
_entity.pdbx_description
1 polymer ?
#
loop_
_entity_poly.entity_id
_entity_poly.type
_entity_poly.pdbx_seq_one_letter_code
_entity_poly.pdbx_strand_id
1 'polypeptide(L)'
;MAKPLYQAVLDLREELKELEVDVPTEYKNGVKNRVYPQKCFDKSFDYMKENGELPNVKYVEGIYEGLVDHAWVEIDNKVVFEGTTQRFYDKEQYYQKRRLVKLVELDEKGMWKYLFQYQIGNGKPMYQQAKDEFLRSICMKEW
;
A
#
# COMPACT_ATOMS: atom_id res chain seq x y z
N MET A 1 -11.87 -22.09 15.08
CA MET A 1 -11.02 -21.10 15.79
C MET A 1 -10.53 -20.07 14.77
N ALA A 2 -10.61 -18.78 15.08
CA ALA A 2 -10.06 -17.75 14.19
C ALA A 2 -8.53 -17.88 14.11
N LYS A 3 -7.97 -17.71 12.92
CA LYS A 3 -6.54 -17.79 12.68
C LYS A 3 -5.83 -16.57 13.26
N PRO A 4 -4.65 -16.70 13.91
CA PRO A 4 -3.89 -15.54 14.36
C PRO A 4 -3.54 -14.61 13.18
N LEU A 5 -3.70 -13.30 13.37
CA LEU A 5 -3.44 -12.29 12.33
C LEU A 5 -2.02 -12.41 11.74
N TYR A 6 -1.04 -12.76 12.57
CA TYR A 6 0.33 -12.99 12.13
C TYR A 6 0.43 -14.11 11.09
N GLN A 7 -0.21 -15.25 11.36
CA GLN A 7 -0.20 -16.37 10.44
C GLN A 7 -1.00 -16.06 9.16
N ALA A 8 -2.08 -15.27 9.24
CA ALA A 8 -2.81 -14.83 8.05
C ALA A 8 -1.93 -14.02 7.08
N VAL A 9 -1.04 -13.16 7.58
CA VAL A 9 -0.11 -12.40 6.72
C VAL A 9 1.03 -13.28 6.20
N LEU A 10 1.49 -14.28 6.95
CA LEU A 10 2.45 -15.27 6.45
C LEU A 10 1.87 -16.10 5.30
N ASP A 11 0.63 -16.53 5.43
CA ASP A 11 -0.09 -17.25 4.38
C ASP A 11 -0.26 -16.39 3.12
N LEU A 12 -0.71 -15.13 3.29
CA LEU A 12 -0.84 -14.17 2.19
C LEU A 12 0.50 -13.98 1.46
N ARG A 13 1.58 -13.86 2.21
CA ARG A 13 2.93 -13.74 1.66
C ARG A 13 3.33 -14.98 0.85
N GLU A 14 3.00 -16.19 1.31
CA GLU A 14 3.24 -17.41 0.52
C GLU A 14 2.35 -17.47 -0.73
N GLU A 15 1.08 -17.06 -0.64
CA GLU A 15 0.17 -16.98 -1.79
C GLU A 15 0.69 -16.04 -2.89
N LEU A 16 1.36 -14.96 -2.50
CA LEU A 16 1.85 -13.94 -3.43
C LEU A 16 3.30 -14.18 -3.89
N LYS A 17 3.93 -15.26 -3.43
CA LYS A 17 5.34 -15.55 -3.66
C LYS A 17 5.72 -15.62 -5.12
N GLU A 18 4.84 -16.15 -5.97
CA GLU A 18 5.05 -16.22 -7.43
C GLU A 18 5.09 -14.85 -8.10
N LEU A 19 4.56 -13.81 -7.44
CA LEU A 19 4.59 -12.43 -7.91
C LEU A 19 5.78 -11.66 -7.35
N GLU A 20 6.56 -12.23 -6.41
CA GLU A 20 7.73 -11.56 -5.84
C GLU A 20 8.77 -11.32 -6.94
N VAL A 21 9.33 -10.10 -6.96
CA VAL A 21 10.34 -9.71 -7.94
C VAL A 21 11.66 -9.42 -7.25
N ASP A 22 12.75 -9.77 -7.92
CA ASP A 22 14.08 -9.30 -7.53
C ASP A 22 14.21 -7.80 -7.81
N VAL A 23 14.59 -7.05 -6.78
CA VAL A 23 14.80 -5.61 -6.87
C VAL A 23 16.26 -5.23 -6.60
N PRO A 24 16.72 -4.08 -7.13
CA PRO A 24 18.01 -3.52 -6.79
C PRO A 24 18.21 -3.37 -5.27
N THR A 25 19.47 -3.39 -4.84
CA THR A 25 19.82 -3.37 -3.41
C THR A 25 19.36 -2.10 -2.72
N GLU A 26 19.41 -0.97 -3.42
CA GLU A 26 18.98 0.35 -2.94
C GLU A 26 17.51 0.40 -2.54
N TYR A 27 16.63 -0.43 -3.11
CA TYR A 27 15.21 -0.48 -2.72
C TYR A 27 15.04 -1.20 -1.37
N LYS A 28 16.04 -1.97 -0.92
CA LYS A 28 15.90 -2.84 0.26
C LYS A 28 16.18 -2.12 1.58
N ASN A 29 16.45 -0.81 1.56
CA ASN A 29 16.70 -0.03 2.77
C ASN A 29 15.47 -0.06 3.69
N GLY A 30 15.70 -0.36 4.97
CA GLY A 30 14.63 -0.44 5.98
C GLY A 30 13.79 -1.73 5.97
N VAL A 31 13.85 -2.54 4.91
CA VAL A 31 13.04 -3.78 4.77
C VAL A 31 13.46 -4.84 5.78
N LYS A 32 12.49 -5.53 6.38
CA LYS A 32 12.72 -6.56 7.41
C LYS A 32 12.23 -7.94 6.96
N ASN A 33 12.87 -8.99 7.47
CA ASN A 33 12.43 -10.37 7.25
C ASN A 33 11.39 -10.84 8.29
N ARG A 34 10.28 -10.11 8.42
CA ARG A 34 9.12 -10.47 9.27
C ARG A 34 7.87 -9.77 8.76
N VAL A 35 6.69 -10.26 9.15
CA VAL A 35 5.41 -9.65 8.77
C VAL A 35 4.86 -8.70 9.84
N TYR A 36 4.00 -7.78 9.43
CA TYR A 36 3.37 -6.78 10.29
C TYR A 36 1.86 -6.68 9.99
N PRO A 37 1.02 -7.48 10.69
CA PRO A 37 -0.42 -7.45 10.49
C PRO A 37 -1.04 -6.10 10.86
N GLN A 38 -2.00 -5.63 10.04
CA GLN A 38 -2.74 -4.38 10.24
C GLN A 38 -1.87 -3.11 10.29
N LYS A 39 -0.67 -3.17 9.71
CA LYS A 39 0.32 -2.08 9.73
C LYS A 39 0.68 -1.59 8.32
N CYS A 40 -0.22 -1.73 7.35
CA CYS A 40 0.02 -1.32 5.96
C CYS A 40 0.37 0.17 5.86
N PHE A 41 -0.38 1.06 6.51
CA PHE A 41 -0.09 2.50 6.56
C PHE A 41 1.26 2.79 7.19
N ASP A 42 1.47 2.33 8.44
CA ASP A 42 2.70 2.56 9.19
C ASP A 42 3.93 2.05 8.43
N LYS A 43 3.87 0.86 7.82
CA LYS A 43 5.03 0.25 7.17
C LYS A 43 5.31 0.78 5.77
N SER A 44 4.29 1.23 5.05
CA SER A 44 4.47 1.97 3.81
C SER A 44 5.08 3.35 4.09
N PHE A 45 4.68 4.00 5.19
CA PHE A 45 5.29 5.25 5.62
C PHE A 45 6.75 5.08 6.06
N ASP A 46 7.04 4.07 6.90
CA ASP A 46 8.40 3.74 7.31
C ASP A 46 9.31 3.51 6.08
N TYR A 47 8.81 2.82 5.05
CA TYR A 47 9.57 2.61 3.83
C TYR A 47 9.85 3.92 3.09
N MET A 48 8.84 4.77 2.91
CA MET A 48 8.98 6.07 2.26
C MET A 48 9.95 6.99 2.99
N LYS A 49 10.04 6.92 4.31
CA LYS A 49 11.02 7.70 5.08
C LYS A 49 12.46 7.35 4.71
N GLU A 50 12.73 6.07 4.45
CA GLU A 50 14.08 5.58 4.14
C GLU A 50 14.39 5.61 2.62
N ASN A 51 13.35 5.66 1.77
CA ASN A 51 13.46 5.44 0.32
C ASN A 51 12.75 6.50 -0.54
N GLY A 52 12.23 7.57 0.06
CA GLY A 52 11.40 8.56 -0.63
C GLY A 52 12.13 9.37 -1.71
N GLU A 53 13.47 9.43 -1.62
CA GLU A 53 14.33 10.10 -2.61
C GLU A 53 14.61 9.24 -3.85
N LEU A 54 14.25 7.95 -3.83
CA LEU A 54 14.38 7.11 -5.01
C LEU A 54 13.49 7.64 -6.15
N PRO A 55 13.93 7.52 -7.42
CA PRO A 55 13.15 7.96 -8.57
C PRO A 55 11.76 7.33 -8.60
N ASN A 56 10.75 8.16 -8.88
CA ASN A 56 9.35 7.74 -9.08
C ASN A 56 8.76 6.88 -7.96
N VAL A 57 9.22 7.06 -6.72
CA VAL A 57 8.61 6.40 -5.57
C VAL A 57 7.37 7.15 -5.12
N LYS A 58 6.27 6.40 -4.96
CA LYS A 58 4.97 6.93 -4.56
C LYS A 58 4.41 6.18 -3.39
N TYR A 59 4.06 6.90 -2.33
CA TYR A 59 3.17 6.40 -1.31
C TYR A 59 1.75 6.32 -1.87
N VAL A 60 1.08 5.19 -1.70
CA VAL A 60 -0.26 4.96 -2.25
C VAL A 60 -1.22 4.52 -1.16
N GLU A 61 -2.41 5.13 -1.16
CA GLU A 61 -3.57 4.65 -0.39
C GLU A 61 -4.69 4.27 -1.35
N GLY A 62 -5.38 3.21 -0.99
CA GLY A 62 -6.50 2.72 -1.76
C GLY A 62 -7.31 1.71 -0.99
N ILE A 63 -7.92 0.80 -1.73
CA ILE A 63 -8.69 -0.30 -1.18
C ILE A 63 -8.33 -1.59 -1.90
N TYR A 64 -8.46 -2.72 -1.22
CA TYR A 64 -8.54 -4.04 -1.85
C TYR A 64 -9.91 -4.66 -1.58
N GLU A 65 -10.13 -5.81 -2.20
CA GLU A 65 -11.28 -6.71 -2.04
C GLU A 65 -12.12 -6.47 -0.77
N GLY A 66 -13.42 -6.20 -0.96
CA GLY A 66 -14.34 -5.92 0.15
C GLY A 66 -14.27 -4.49 0.71
N LEU A 67 -13.71 -3.54 -0.05
CA LEU A 67 -13.60 -2.12 0.32
C LEU A 67 -12.72 -1.88 1.55
N VAL A 68 -11.73 -2.75 1.78
CA VAL A 68 -10.82 -2.67 2.92
C VAL A 68 -9.70 -1.70 2.60
N ASP A 69 -9.52 -0.72 3.48
CA ASP A 69 -8.50 0.32 3.35
C ASP A 69 -7.10 -0.27 3.39
N HIS A 70 -6.24 0.23 2.51
CA HIS A 70 -4.89 -0.30 2.36
C HIS A 70 -3.90 0.75 1.87
N ALA A 71 -2.63 0.53 2.20
CA ALA A 71 -1.54 1.38 1.77
C ALA A 71 -0.33 0.54 1.33
N TRP A 72 0.31 0.96 0.27
CA TRP A 72 1.49 0.35 -0.32
C TRP A 72 2.40 1.43 -0.92
N VAL A 73 3.55 1.03 -1.44
CA VAL A 73 4.46 1.93 -2.14
C VAL A 73 4.65 1.44 -3.57
N GLU A 74 4.56 2.34 -4.54
CA GLU A 74 4.93 2.07 -5.93
C GLU A 74 6.33 2.61 -6.21
N ILE A 75 7.13 1.86 -6.96
CA ILE A 75 8.50 2.22 -7.31
C ILE A 75 8.66 2.05 -8.83
N ASP A 76 9.14 3.11 -9.49
CA ASP A 76 9.38 3.16 -10.95
C ASP A 76 8.19 2.69 -11.79
N ASN A 77 6.98 2.89 -11.28
CA ASN A 77 5.71 2.46 -11.89
C ASN A 77 5.61 0.96 -12.23
N LYS A 78 6.52 0.13 -11.71
CA LYS A 78 6.63 -1.30 -12.07
C LYS A 78 6.59 -2.22 -10.86
N VAL A 79 7.04 -1.74 -9.70
CA VAL A 79 7.15 -2.55 -8.48
C VAL A 79 6.21 -2.02 -7.42
N VAL A 80 5.59 -2.92 -6.68
CA VAL A 80 4.90 -2.61 -5.42
C VAL A 80 5.71 -3.12 -4.26
N PHE A 81 6.05 -2.25 -3.31
CA PHE A 81 6.45 -2.67 -1.97
C PHE A 81 5.22 -2.73 -1.06
N GLU A 82 5.00 -3.90 -0.46
CA GLU A 82 3.89 -4.14 0.47
C GLU A 82 4.38 -4.13 1.92
N GLY A 83 3.98 -3.11 2.67
CA GLY A 83 4.43 -2.89 4.04
C GLY A 83 4.13 -4.04 5.01
N THR A 84 3.01 -4.75 4.85
CA THR A 84 2.64 -5.82 5.79
C THR A 84 3.44 -7.10 5.59
N THR A 85 3.74 -7.44 4.34
CA THR A 85 4.52 -8.66 3.97
C THR A 85 6.02 -8.39 3.90
N GLN A 86 6.41 -7.12 3.82
CA GLN A 86 7.80 -6.66 3.65
C GLN A 86 8.44 -7.26 2.40
N ARG A 87 7.71 -7.25 1.28
CA ARG A 87 8.13 -7.82 0.00
C ARG A 87 7.79 -6.93 -1.18
N PHE A 88 8.48 -7.19 -2.27
CA PHE A 88 8.37 -6.48 -3.53
C PHE A 88 7.68 -7.38 -4.54
N TYR A 89 6.70 -6.84 -5.23
CA TYR A 89 5.91 -7.58 -6.21
C TYR A 89 5.87 -6.84 -7.54
N ASP A 90 5.69 -7.58 -8.62
CA ASP A 90 5.29 -6.99 -9.90
C ASP A 90 3.97 -6.23 -9.72
N LYS A 91 3.95 -4.95 -10.10
CA LYS A 91 2.81 -4.07 -9.84
C LYS A 91 1.53 -4.55 -10.53
N GLU A 92 1.61 -4.89 -11.81
CA GLU A 92 0.42 -5.24 -12.58
C GLU A 92 -0.22 -6.51 -12.04
N GLN A 93 0.59 -7.55 -11.84
CA GLN A 93 0.15 -8.83 -11.30
C GLN A 93 -0.36 -8.68 -9.86
N TYR A 94 0.32 -7.88 -9.03
CA TYR A 94 -0.12 -7.61 -7.66
C TYR A 94 -1.48 -6.90 -7.62
N TYR A 95 -1.67 -5.87 -8.44
CA TYR A 95 -2.94 -5.15 -8.57
C TYR A 95 -4.08 -6.07 -8.99
N GLN A 96 -3.86 -6.91 -9.99
CA GLN A 96 -4.84 -7.86 -10.48
C GLN A 96 -5.20 -8.90 -9.41
N LYS A 97 -4.19 -9.55 -8.82
CA LYS A 97 -4.36 -10.60 -7.82
C LYS A 97 -5.08 -10.10 -6.57
N ARG A 98 -4.74 -8.89 -6.11
CA ARG A 98 -5.30 -8.27 -4.90
C ARG A 98 -6.54 -7.42 -5.17
N ARG A 99 -6.93 -7.25 -6.43
CA ARG A 99 -8.06 -6.39 -6.84
C ARG A 99 -7.94 -4.98 -6.27
N LEU A 100 -6.73 -4.42 -6.36
CA LEU A 100 -6.43 -3.12 -5.78
C LEU A 100 -7.03 -2.00 -6.62
N VAL A 101 -7.63 -1.03 -5.91
CA VAL A 101 -8.02 0.25 -6.48
C VAL A 101 -7.21 1.33 -5.79
N LYS A 102 -6.38 2.00 -6.57
CA LYS A 102 -5.65 3.19 -6.13
C LYS A 102 -6.58 4.38 -6.05
N LEU A 103 -6.56 5.09 -4.92
CA LEU A 103 -7.38 6.28 -4.69
C LEU A 103 -6.53 7.54 -4.53
N VAL A 104 -5.40 7.43 -3.84
CA VAL A 104 -4.47 8.54 -3.61
C VAL A 104 -3.05 8.06 -3.86
N GLU A 105 -2.26 8.88 -4.55
CA GLU A 105 -0.81 8.71 -4.64
C GLU A 105 -0.10 10.02 -4.28
N LEU A 106 1.03 9.89 -3.61
CA LEU A 106 1.82 11.02 -3.12
C LEU A 106 3.30 10.72 -3.34
N ASP A 107 4.08 11.70 -3.79
CA ASP A 107 5.52 11.65 -3.61
C ASP A 107 5.91 11.85 -2.14
N GLU A 108 7.21 11.81 -1.83
CA GLU A 108 7.71 11.98 -0.47
C GLU A 108 7.20 13.28 0.19
N LYS A 109 7.29 14.42 -0.50
CA LYS A 109 6.86 15.72 0.04
C LYS A 109 5.36 15.76 0.27
N GLY A 110 4.58 15.25 -0.68
CA GLY A 110 3.13 15.11 -0.57
C GLY A 110 2.73 14.23 0.60
N MET A 111 3.43 13.10 0.79
CA MET A 111 3.21 12.18 1.89
C MET A 111 3.49 12.83 3.25
N TRP A 112 4.60 13.56 3.42
CA TRP A 112 4.88 14.27 4.67
C TRP A 112 3.84 15.32 4.99
N LYS A 113 3.42 16.11 3.99
CA LYS A 113 2.33 17.09 4.17
C LYS A 113 1.04 16.40 4.57
N TYR A 114 0.72 15.27 3.94
CA TYR A 114 -0.48 14.49 4.22
C TYR A 114 -0.47 13.87 5.63
N LEU A 115 0.65 13.29 6.07
CA LEU A 115 0.79 12.78 7.44
C LEU A 115 0.68 13.92 8.45
N PHE A 116 1.29 15.07 8.19
CA PHE A 116 1.21 16.22 9.08
C PHE A 116 -0.24 16.67 9.28
N GLN A 117 -1.04 16.75 8.21
CA GLN A 117 -2.48 17.06 8.30
C GLN A 117 -3.23 16.05 9.18
N TYR A 118 -2.94 14.75 9.01
CA TYR A 118 -3.54 13.71 9.83
C TYR A 118 -3.16 13.86 11.31
N GLN A 119 -1.89 14.12 11.62
CA GLN A 119 -1.38 14.25 12.98
C GLN A 119 -1.95 15.45 13.74
N ILE A 120 -2.22 16.57 13.05
CA ILE A 120 -2.85 17.74 13.66
C ILE A 120 -4.38 17.64 13.76
N GLY A 121 -4.97 16.49 13.42
CA GLY A 121 -6.40 16.21 13.58
C GLY A 121 -7.27 16.61 12.39
N ASN A 122 -6.68 17.02 11.25
CA ASN A 122 -7.44 17.35 10.04
C ASN A 122 -7.88 16.11 9.24
N GLY A 123 -7.51 14.91 9.69
CA GLY A 123 -7.89 13.65 9.07
C GLY A 123 -7.19 13.43 7.72
N LYS A 124 -7.86 12.69 6.83
CA LYS A 124 -7.39 12.27 5.51
C LYS A 124 -8.36 12.72 4.40
N PRO A 125 -8.55 14.03 4.20
CA PRO A 125 -9.63 14.54 3.35
C PRO A 125 -9.51 14.09 1.90
N MET A 126 -8.30 14.01 1.35
CA MET A 126 -8.05 13.52 -0.01
C MET A 126 -8.49 12.07 -0.21
N TYR A 127 -8.14 11.19 0.73
CA TYR A 127 -8.53 9.78 0.67
C TYR A 127 -10.04 9.61 0.87
N GLN A 128 -10.63 10.31 1.84
CA GLN A 128 -12.08 10.22 2.08
C GLN A 128 -12.86 10.68 0.85
N GLN A 129 -12.48 11.81 0.24
CA GLN A 129 -13.11 12.30 -0.97
C GLN A 129 -12.98 11.29 -2.12
N ALA A 130 -11.78 10.79 -2.40
CA ALA A 130 -11.55 9.83 -3.48
C ALA A 130 -12.31 8.52 -3.26
N LYS A 131 -12.40 8.06 -2.00
CA LYS A 131 -13.17 6.87 -1.63
C LYS A 131 -14.67 7.10 -1.83
N ASP A 132 -15.21 8.24 -1.41
CA ASP A 132 -16.62 8.57 -1.59
C ASP A 132 -17.00 8.65 -3.08
N GLU A 133 -16.14 9.26 -3.90
CA GLU A 133 -16.29 9.31 -5.36
C GLU A 133 -16.28 7.91 -5.98
N PHE A 134 -15.34 7.06 -5.56
CA PHE A 134 -15.26 5.67 -5.98
C PHE A 134 -16.54 4.89 -5.62
N LEU A 135 -16.99 4.99 -4.37
CA LEU A 135 -18.21 4.32 -3.88
C LEU A 135 -19.47 4.77 -4.65
N ARG A 136 -19.58 6.06 -4.97
CA ARG A 136 -20.67 6.55 -5.83
C ARG A 136 -20.60 5.96 -7.23
N SER A 137 -19.40 5.82 -7.79
CA SER A 137 -19.20 5.31 -9.15
C SER A 137 -19.60 3.84 -9.31
N ILE A 138 -19.52 3.04 -8.25
CA ILE A 138 -19.95 1.64 -8.26
C ILE A 138 -21.47 1.52 -8.03
N CYS A 139 -22.05 2.33 -7.13
CA CYS A 139 -23.49 2.32 -6.86
C CYS A 139 -24.34 2.81 -8.05
N MET A 140 -23.81 3.71 -8.88
CA MET A 140 -24.52 4.20 -10.08
C MET A 140 -24.42 3.27 -11.30
N LYS A 141 -23.61 2.21 -11.25
CA LYS A 141 -23.47 1.24 -12.35
C LYS A 141 -24.47 0.07 -12.28
N GLU A 142 -25.33 0.04 -11.26
CA GLU A 142 -26.33 -1.02 -11.06
C GLU A 142 -27.76 -0.64 -11.51
N TRP A 143 -27.92 0.36 -12.38
CA TRP A 143 -29.22 0.79 -12.94
C TRP A 143 -29.21 0.82 -14.47
#